data_AF-A0A5P8N504-F1
#
_entry.id   AF-A0A5P8N504-F1
#
_cell.length_a   1.000
_cell.length_b   1.000
_cell.length_c   1.000
_cell.angle_alpha   90.00
_cell.angle_beta   90.00
_cell.angle_gamma   90.00
#
_symmetry.space_group_name_H-M   'P 1'
#
loop_
_entity.id
_entity.type
_entity.pdbx_description
1 polymer ?
#
loop_
_entity_poly.entity_id
_entity_poly.type
_entity_poly.pdbx_seq_one_letter_code
_entity_poly.pdbx_strand_id
1 'polypeptide(L)'
;KGIIIENSKTTFLTPVATENQDLKDGGFAFPPTEPLMSPMTLDDMRRFYKDNEYVKNLDELTLCSRHAGNMNPDNDKNSNYKYPAVYDYNDNKCHILYI
;
A
#
# COMPACT_ATOMS: atom_id res chain seq x y z
N LYS A 1 13.43 6.65 0.33
CA LYS A 1 13.00 7.51 1.48
C LYS A 1 12.11 6.66 2.37
N GLY A 2 12.19 6.81 3.70
CA GLY A 2 11.35 6.06 4.66
C GLY A 2 11.00 6.93 5.88
N ILE A 3 10.22 6.36 6.80
CA ILE A 3 9.79 7.02 8.05
C ILE A 3 10.37 6.23 9.24
N ILE A 4 10.99 6.93 10.19
CA ILE A 4 11.44 6.36 11.46
C ILE A 4 10.36 6.62 12.51
N ILE A 5 9.96 5.59 13.25
CA ILE A 5 9.01 5.70 14.36
C ILE A 5 9.83 5.80 15.65
N GLU A 6 9.81 6.97 16.29
CA GLU A 6 10.56 7.22 17.52
C GLU A 6 10.09 6.30 18.66
N ASN A 7 11.05 5.77 19.42
CA ASN A 7 10.81 4.86 20.55
C ASN A 7 10.01 3.59 20.22
N SER A 8 9.97 3.17 18.95
CA SER A 8 9.34 1.91 18.53
C SER A 8 10.37 0.99 17.88
N LYS A 9 10.15 -0.32 18.02
CA LYS A 9 10.86 -1.35 17.25
C LYS A 9 10.13 -1.67 15.94
N THR A 10 8.91 -1.18 15.78
CA THR A 10 8.07 -1.38 14.59
C THR A 10 8.58 -0.53 13.43
N THR A 11 8.48 -1.08 12.22
CA THR A 11 8.83 -0.35 10.99
C THR A 11 7.61 0.34 10.42
N PHE A 12 7.78 1.45 9.70
CA PHE A 12 6.64 2.15 9.11
C PHE A 12 5.90 1.33 8.01
N LEU A 13 6.53 0.29 7.45
CA LEU A 13 5.88 -0.62 6.49
C LEU A 13 5.01 -1.69 7.16
N THR A 14 5.05 -1.79 8.48
CA THR A 14 4.10 -2.59 9.25
C THR A 14 2.69 -1.98 9.10
N PRO A 15 1.62 -2.80 9.01
CA PRO A 15 0.26 -2.28 9.00
C PRO A 15 -0.03 -1.39 10.20
N VAL A 16 -0.92 -0.41 10.02
CA VAL A 16 -1.47 0.38 11.12
C VAL A 16 -2.10 -0.54 12.18
N ALA A 17 -2.04 -0.08 13.42
CA ALA A 17 -2.70 -0.74 14.53
C ALA A 17 -4.22 -0.79 14.29
N THR A 18 -4.82 -1.97 14.41
CA THR A 18 -6.28 -2.15 14.34
C THR A 18 -6.83 -2.71 15.65
N GLU A 19 -8.12 -2.46 15.90
CA GLU A 19 -8.82 -2.94 17.10
C GLU A 19 -8.18 -2.46 18.41
N ASN A 20 -7.66 -3.37 19.23
CA ASN A 20 -7.14 -3.11 20.57
C ASN A 20 -5.61 -2.93 20.60
N GLN A 21 -4.97 -2.78 19.45
CA GLN A 21 -3.52 -2.56 19.37
C GLN A 21 -3.18 -1.09 19.70
N ASP A 22 -2.12 -0.87 20.48
CA ASP A 22 -1.61 0.48 20.70
C ASP A 22 -1.09 1.06 19.37
N LEU A 23 -1.37 2.35 19.11
CA LEU A 23 -0.92 3.04 17.89
C LEU A 23 0.60 2.91 17.64
N LYS A 24 1.41 2.89 18.71
CA LYS A 24 2.88 2.78 18.65
C LYS A 24 3.38 1.39 18.20
N ASP A 25 2.52 0.37 18.30
CA ASP A 25 2.84 -1.00 17.96
C ASP A 25 2.56 -1.29 16.48
N GLY A 26 1.73 -0.45 15.85
CA GLY A 26 1.50 -0.44 14.41
C GLY A 26 2.52 0.40 13.63
N GLY A 27 2.52 0.22 12.31
CA GLY A 27 3.22 1.10 11.38
C GLY A 27 2.23 2.00 10.64
N PHE A 28 2.53 2.32 9.38
CA PHE A 28 1.79 3.26 8.55
C PHE A 28 1.14 2.56 7.35
N ALA A 29 1.45 1.28 7.11
CA ALA A 29 0.92 0.57 5.95
C ALA A 29 -0.56 0.23 6.12
N PHE A 30 -1.22 -0.05 5.01
CA PHE A 30 -2.62 -0.49 4.99
C PHE A 30 -2.82 -1.77 5.83
N PRO A 31 -3.93 -1.87 6.58
CA PRO A 31 -4.30 -3.12 7.23
C PRO A 31 -4.65 -4.20 6.20
N PRO A 32 -4.53 -5.49 6.56
CA PRO A 32 -4.90 -6.59 5.67
C PRO A 32 -6.37 -6.50 5.27
N THR A 33 -6.65 -6.78 3.99
CA THR A 33 -8.00 -6.78 3.40
C THR A 33 -8.33 -8.14 2.79
N GLU A 34 -9.61 -8.38 2.51
CA GLU A 34 -10.07 -9.52 1.71
C GLU A 34 -10.79 -9.03 0.45
N PRO A 35 -10.22 -9.21 -0.76
CA PRO A 35 -8.90 -9.80 -1.06
C PRO A 35 -7.74 -8.90 -0.58
N LEU A 36 -6.55 -9.48 -0.41
CA LEU A 36 -5.36 -8.76 0.08
C LEU A 36 -4.89 -7.73 -0.97
N MET A 37 -4.97 -6.44 -0.63
CA MET A 37 -4.57 -5.34 -1.52
C MET A 37 -3.22 -4.72 -1.14
N SER A 38 -2.75 -4.89 0.09
CA SER A 38 -1.44 -4.40 0.53
C SER A 38 -0.89 -5.24 1.68
N PRO A 39 0.42 -5.59 1.67
CA PRO A 39 1.34 -5.40 0.55
C PRO A 39 1.03 -6.34 -0.61
N MET A 40 1.39 -5.94 -1.84
CA MET A 40 1.21 -6.76 -3.04
C MET A 40 2.52 -6.83 -3.83
N THR A 41 2.88 -8.01 -4.34
CA THR A 41 4.09 -8.17 -5.16
C THR A 41 3.89 -7.58 -6.56
N LEU A 42 4.99 -7.29 -7.26
CA LEU A 42 4.94 -6.82 -8.64
C LEU A 42 4.18 -7.78 -9.57
N ASP A 43 4.46 -9.08 -9.46
CA ASP A 43 3.83 -10.11 -10.28
C ASP A 43 2.33 -10.25 -9.97
N ASP A 44 1.95 -10.13 -8.70
CA ASP A 44 0.54 -10.13 -8.31
C ASP A 44 -0.19 -8.88 -8.83
N MET A 45 0.43 -7.70 -8.78
CA MET A 45 -0.14 -6.49 -9.39
C MET A 45 -0.28 -6.64 -10.91
N ARG A 46 0.72 -7.20 -11.60
CA ARG A 46 0.64 -7.46 -13.06
C ARG A 46 -0.46 -8.46 -13.39
N ARG A 47 -0.65 -9.49 -12.56
CA ARG A 47 -1.74 -10.46 -12.71
C ARG A 47 -3.10 -9.83 -12.44
N PHE A 48 -3.19 -8.98 -11.42
CA PHE A 48 -4.41 -8.26 -11.06
C PHE A 48 -4.86 -7.33 -12.19
N TYR A 49 -3.92 -6.62 -12.82
CA TYR A 49 -4.18 -5.70 -13.92
C TYR A 49 -3.98 -6.29 -15.32
N LYS A 50 -3.90 -7.62 -15.48
CA LYS A 50 -3.55 -8.29 -16.74
C LYS A 50 -4.41 -7.87 -17.95
N ASP A 51 -5.68 -7.56 -17.70
CA ASP A 51 -6.67 -7.21 -18.72
C ASP A 51 -6.74 -5.68 -18.97
N ASN A 52 -5.99 -4.87 -18.21
CA ASN A 52 -5.94 -3.42 -18.37
C ASN A 52 -4.70 -3.00 -19.19
N GLU A 53 -4.90 -2.65 -20.46
CA GLU A 53 -3.82 -2.32 -21.38
C GLU A 53 -3.00 -1.09 -20.99
N TYR A 54 -3.60 -0.16 -20.26
CA TYR A 54 -2.95 1.07 -19.80
C TYR A 54 -2.11 0.88 -18.54
N VAL A 55 -2.33 -0.21 -17.81
CA VAL A 55 -1.72 -0.45 -16.48
C VAL A 55 -0.77 -1.64 -16.49
N LYS A 56 -1.07 -2.71 -17.23
CA LYS A 56 -0.34 -3.98 -17.18
C LYS A 56 1.16 -3.88 -17.48
N ASN A 57 1.56 -2.90 -18.30
CA ASN A 57 2.92 -2.70 -18.78
C ASN A 57 3.64 -1.51 -18.16
N LEU A 58 3.07 -0.90 -17.11
CA LEU A 58 3.75 0.17 -16.39
C LEU A 58 5.02 -0.35 -15.68
N ASP A 59 5.98 0.55 -15.50
CA ASP A 59 7.12 0.31 -14.61
C ASP A 59 6.63 0.11 -13.17
N GLU A 60 7.44 -0.54 -12.36
CA GLU A 60 7.07 -0.99 -11.01
C GLU A 60 6.66 0.16 -10.07
N LEU A 61 7.30 1.33 -10.18
CA LEU A 61 6.98 2.49 -9.36
C LEU A 61 5.64 3.11 -9.77
N THR A 62 5.44 3.32 -11.08
CA THR A 62 4.18 3.86 -11.59
C THR A 62 3.02 2.88 -11.34
N LEU A 63 3.24 1.58 -11.50
CA LEU A 63 2.24 0.56 -11.21
C LEU A 63 1.85 0.55 -9.73
N CYS A 64 2.83 0.60 -8.82
CA CYS A 64 2.57 0.69 -7.39
C CYS A 64 1.80 1.97 -7.01
N SER A 65 2.21 3.12 -7.55
CA SER A 65 1.51 4.39 -7.33
C SER A 65 0.06 4.37 -7.85
N ARG A 66 -0.17 3.80 -9.04
CA ARG A 66 -1.51 3.65 -9.62
C ARG A 66 -2.36 2.68 -8.80
N HIS A 67 -1.78 1.57 -8.35
CA HIS A 67 -2.46 0.59 -7.52
C HIS A 67 -2.96 1.23 -6.21
N ALA A 68 -2.09 1.95 -5.50
CA ALA A 68 -2.46 2.68 -4.29
C ALA A 68 -3.52 3.76 -4.55
N GLY A 69 -3.39 4.52 -5.64
CA GLY A 69 -4.33 5.56 -6.01
C GLY A 69 -5.70 5.07 -6.49
N ASN A 70 -5.89 3.75 -6.69
CA ASN A 70 -7.18 3.14 -6.99
C ASN A 70 -7.95 2.73 -5.72
N MET A 71 -7.33 2.82 -4.55
CA MET A 71 -8.01 2.60 -3.26
C MET A 71 -8.78 3.86 -2.89
N ASN A 72 -10.12 3.80 -2.97
CA ASN A 72 -10.98 4.91 -2.56
C ASN A 72 -11.13 4.93 -1.04
N PRO A 73 -10.83 6.05 -0.36
CA PRO A 73 -11.14 6.20 1.05
C PRO A 73 -12.67 6.24 1.26
N ASP A 74 -13.15 5.54 2.28
CA ASP A 74 -14.52 5.66 2.83
C ASP A 74 -15.68 5.55 1.83
N ASN A 75 -15.48 4.82 0.72
CA ASN A 75 -16.43 4.68 -0.39
C ASN A 75 -16.85 6.02 -1.05
N ASP A 76 -16.12 7.11 -0.81
CA ASP A 76 -16.36 8.38 -1.49
C ASP A 76 -15.81 8.31 -2.91
N LYS A 77 -16.70 8.01 -3.86
CA LYS A 77 -16.38 7.90 -5.29
C LYS A 77 -15.93 9.21 -5.92
N ASN A 78 -16.17 10.35 -5.27
CA ASN A 78 -15.81 11.68 -5.77
C ASN A 78 -14.60 12.28 -5.05
N SER A 79 -13.96 11.52 -4.15
CA SER A 79 -12.77 11.98 -3.46
C SER A 79 -11.59 12.06 -4.42
N ASN A 80 -10.86 13.18 -4.36
CA ASN A 80 -9.57 13.33 -5.02
C ASN A 80 -8.41 12.80 -4.18
N TYR A 81 -8.67 12.33 -2.95
CA TYR A 81 -7.66 11.78 -2.08
C TYR A 81 -7.16 10.44 -2.62
N LYS A 82 -5.84 10.26 -2.61
CA LYS A 82 -5.17 9.03 -3.04
C LYS A 82 -4.12 8.67 -2.02
N TYR A 83 -4.13 7.42 -1.58
CA TYR A 83 -3.12 6.92 -0.67
C TYR A 83 -1.73 6.94 -1.33
N PRO A 84 -0.68 7.38 -0.60
CA PRO A 84 0.68 7.22 -1.06
C PRO A 84 1.11 5.75 -0.95
N ALA A 85 2.27 5.43 -1.56
CA ALA A 85 2.83 4.09 -1.52
C ALA A 85 4.35 4.11 -1.41
N VAL A 86 4.90 3.01 -0.89
CA VAL A 86 6.33 2.72 -0.91
C VAL A 86 6.54 1.40 -1.63
N TYR A 87 7.39 1.42 -2.65
CA TYR A 87 7.84 0.23 -3.33
C TYR A 87 9.18 -0.23 -2.73
N ASP A 88 9.22 -1.48 -2.26
CA ASP A 88 10.43 -2.13 -1.79
C ASP A 88 11.04 -2.97 -2.92
N TYR A 89 12.22 -2.54 -3.40
CA TYR A 89 12.97 -3.22 -4.44
C TYR A 89 13.59 -4.55 -4.00
N ASN A 90 13.81 -4.75 -2.70
CA ASN A 90 14.39 -6.01 -2.21
C ASN A 90 13.37 -7.15 -2.31
N ASP A 91 12.13 -6.84 -1.94
CA ASP A 91 11.02 -7.79 -1.89
C ASP A 91 10.11 -7.72 -3.13
N ASN A 92 10.35 -6.74 -4.02
CA ASN A 92 9.47 -6.39 -5.14
C ASN A 92 8.02 -6.19 -4.74
N LYS A 93 7.79 -5.54 -3.58
CA LYS A 93 6.46 -5.33 -2.98
C LYS A 93 6.06 -3.86 -2.99
N CYS A 94 4.80 -3.62 -3.32
CA CYS A 94 4.13 -2.35 -3.12
C CYS A 94 3.41 -2.35 -1.77
N HIS A 95 3.72 -1.38 -0.92
CA HIS A 95 3.05 -1.12 0.35
C HIS A 95 2.24 0.16 0.21
N ILE A 96 0.92 0.06 0.34
CA ILE A 96 0.04 1.23 0.41
C ILE A 96 0.14 1.79 1.83
N LEU A 97 0.31 3.10 1.96
CA LEU A 97 0.34 3.77 3.27
C LEU A 97 -1.06 4.30 3.61
N TYR A 98 -1.55 3.98 4.79
CA TYR A 98 -2.84 4.44 5.32
C TYR A 98 -2.74 5.84 5.97
N ILE A 99 -1.56 6.17 6.53
CA ILE A 99 -1.25 7.46 7.16
C ILE A 99 -0.46 8.36 6.21
#